data_AF-A0A7D5SJ36-F1
#
_entry.id   AF-A0A7D5SJ36-F1
#
_cell.length_a   1.000
_cell.length_b   1.000
_cell.length_c   1.000
_cell.angle_alpha   90.00
_cell.angle_beta   90.00
_cell.angle_gamma   90.00
#
_symmetry.space_group_name_H-M   'P 1'
#
loop_
_entity.id
_entity.type
_entity.pdbx_description
1 polymer ?
#
loop_
_entity_poly.entity_id
_entity_poly.type
_entity_poly.pdbx_seq_one_letter_code
_entity_poly.pdbx_strand_id
1 'polypeptide(L)'
;MKAISYFLQPIKDGSESGYCVLCGTYTKNGHQFKPSDTFTAYSELQYGNVLCPFCAAFFQDQNFRRKNWILSENGVQFVKREEIAAFLINPNKPLPFAVYITSTGQKQGWLRGFRRISFSKEKFFIHTDFAGCVFTEFQELVYLFEIASKLHEQKVSKTELKTGEFSMSTYRKGIEKGFANLLDEVKKYVSQPNWEIVVYVI
;
A
#
# COMPACT_ATOMS: atom_id res chain seq x y z
N MET A 1 -9.96 18.06 0.81
CA MET A 1 -8.99 16.95 0.84
C MET A 1 -9.07 16.23 -0.51
N LYS A 2 -7.97 16.10 -1.26
CA LYS A 2 -7.97 15.36 -2.53
C LYS A 2 -8.00 13.86 -2.25
N ALA A 3 -8.80 13.10 -3.00
CA ALA A 3 -8.82 11.63 -2.93
C ALA A 3 -7.87 11.03 -3.97
N ILE A 4 -7.44 9.78 -3.78
CA ILE A 4 -6.51 9.06 -4.68
C ILE A 4 -6.96 9.17 -6.15
N SER A 5 -8.26 9.04 -6.43
CA SER A 5 -8.79 9.13 -7.80
C SER A 5 -8.59 10.48 -8.49
N TYR A 6 -8.18 11.54 -7.79
CA TYR A 6 -7.97 12.87 -8.38
C TYR A 6 -6.89 12.86 -9.48
N PHE A 7 -5.94 11.91 -9.43
CA PHE A 7 -4.89 11.77 -10.45
C PHE A 7 -5.31 10.95 -11.67
N LEU A 8 -6.53 10.39 -11.67
CA LEU A 8 -7.02 9.62 -12.80
C LEU A 8 -7.79 10.49 -13.77
N GLN A 9 -7.84 10.04 -15.03
CA GLN A 9 -8.78 10.58 -15.99
C GLN A 9 -10.20 10.12 -15.63
N PRO A 10 -11.21 11.01 -15.67
CA PRO A 10 -12.58 10.61 -15.44
C PRO A 10 -13.06 9.70 -16.58
N ILE A 11 -13.94 8.75 -16.27
CA ILE A 11 -14.70 8.06 -17.30
C ILE A 11 -15.84 8.96 -17.80
N LYS A 12 -16.54 8.51 -18.85
CA LYS A 12 -17.76 9.17 -19.36
C LYS A 12 -18.73 9.44 -18.22
N ASP A 13 -19.26 10.66 -18.19
CA ASP A 13 -20.24 11.12 -17.21
C ASP A 13 -21.46 10.18 -17.08
N GLY A 14 -21.89 9.98 -15.83
CA GLY A 14 -23.16 9.35 -15.50
C GLY A 14 -24.30 10.36 -15.44
N SER A 15 -25.49 9.89 -15.06
CA SER A 15 -26.73 10.68 -15.00
C SER A 15 -27.23 10.97 -13.58
N GLU A 16 -26.59 10.43 -12.56
CA GLU A 16 -27.06 10.51 -11.18
C GLU A 16 -26.43 11.67 -10.42
N SER A 17 -27.19 12.32 -9.55
CA SER A 17 -26.67 13.35 -8.66
C SER A 17 -26.59 12.86 -7.22
N GLY A 18 -25.56 13.29 -6.49
CA GLY A 18 -25.38 12.90 -5.10
C GLY A 18 -23.94 12.99 -4.62
N TYR A 19 -23.70 12.45 -3.43
CA TYR A 19 -22.38 12.40 -2.81
C TYR A 19 -21.67 11.11 -3.17
N CYS A 20 -20.39 11.23 -3.56
CA CYS A 20 -19.61 10.06 -3.94
C CYS A 20 -19.28 9.18 -2.72
N VAL A 21 -19.58 7.88 -2.78
CA VAL A 21 -19.29 6.90 -1.71
C VAL A 21 -17.79 6.68 -1.44
N LEU A 22 -16.89 7.15 -2.31
CA LEU A 22 -15.44 7.03 -2.12
C LEU A 22 -14.81 8.36 -1.70
N CYS A 23 -14.89 9.39 -2.56
CA CYS A 23 -14.25 10.67 -2.27
C CYS A 23 -15.11 11.60 -1.41
N GLY A 24 -16.41 11.36 -1.27
CA GLY A 24 -17.37 12.23 -0.56
C GLY A 24 -17.71 13.54 -1.26
N THR A 25 -17.19 13.79 -2.45
CA THR A 25 -17.52 15.00 -3.22
C THR A 25 -18.90 14.88 -3.84
N TYR A 26 -19.68 15.96 -3.79
CA TYR A 26 -20.94 16.06 -4.53
C TYR A 26 -20.67 16.10 -6.05
N THR A 27 -21.49 15.41 -6.83
CA THR A 27 -21.46 15.45 -8.30
C THR A 27 -22.87 15.46 -8.87
N LYS A 28 -23.03 16.08 -10.05
CA LYS A 28 -24.25 16.00 -10.85
C LYS A 28 -24.19 14.89 -11.91
N ASN A 29 -22.99 14.34 -12.15
CA ASN A 29 -22.68 13.43 -13.25
C ASN A 29 -22.18 12.08 -12.71
N GLY A 30 -22.74 11.63 -11.60
CA GLY A 30 -22.36 10.41 -10.91
C GLY A 30 -22.91 9.15 -11.57
N HIS A 31 -22.25 8.03 -11.28
CA HIS A 31 -22.70 6.69 -11.60
C HIS A 31 -23.39 6.08 -10.39
N GLN A 32 -24.46 5.33 -10.62
CA GLN A 32 -25.12 4.60 -9.55
C GLN A 32 -24.15 3.62 -8.88
N PHE A 33 -24.04 3.69 -7.54
CA PHE A 33 -23.24 2.73 -6.79
C PHE A 33 -24.06 1.47 -6.52
N LYS A 34 -23.75 0.40 -7.26
CA LYS A 34 -24.34 -0.94 -7.11
C LYS A 34 -23.24 -1.97 -6.87
N PRO A 35 -22.71 -2.08 -5.64
CA PRO A 35 -21.75 -3.14 -5.30
C PRO A 35 -22.40 -4.52 -5.44
N SER A 36 -21.58 -5.55 -5.63
CA SER A 36 -22.06 -6.93 -5.64
C SER A 36 -22.51 -7.36 -4.24
N ASP A 37 -23.37 -8.38 -4.16
CA ASP A 37 -23.82 -8.96 -2.89
C ASP A 37 -22.67 -9.52 -2.03
N THR A 38 -21.55 -9.83 -2.67
CA THR A 38 -20.31 -10.33 -2.05
C THR A 38 -19.34 -9.22 -1.62
N PHE A 39 -19.68 -7.94 -1.82
CA PHE A 39 -18.86 -6.83 -1.39
C PHE A 39 -18.86 -6.75 0.14
N THR A 40 -17.69 -6.76 0.78
CA THR A 40 -17.58 -6.79 2.25
C THR A 40 -16.99 -5.51 2.84
N ALA A 41 -16.51 -4.59 2.00
CA ALA A 41 -15.83 -3.37 2.44
C ALA A 41 -16.78 -2.17 2.58
N TYR A 42 -18.05 -2.39 2.90
CA TYR A 42 -19.05 -1.33 3.09
C TYR A 42 -18.65 -0.34 4.20
N SER A 43 -18.00 -0.82 5.27
CA SER A 43 -17.52 0.02 6.37
C SER A 43 -16.42 1.00 5.98
N GLU A 44 -15.76 0.78 4.84
CA GLU A 44 -14.69 1.64 4.33
C GLU A 44 -15.23 2.75 3.41
N LEU A 45 -16.51 2.70 3.06
CA LEU A 45 -17.17 3.70 2.23
C LEU A 45 -17.59 4.93 3.05
N GLN A 46 -17.76 6.03 2.33
CA GLN A 46 -18.22 7.30 2.85
C GLN A 46 -19.75 7.39 2.73
N TYR A 47 -20.35 8.31 3.48
CA TYR A 47 -21.75 8.67 3.31
C TYR A 47 -21.98 9.20 1.89
N GLY A 48 -22.76 8.45 1.10
CA GLY A 48 -22.99 8.75 -0.30
C GLY A 48 -23.87 7.70 -0.97
N ASN A 49 -24.27 7.98 -2.21
CA ASN A 49 -25.18 7.16 -3.00
C ASN A 49 -24.71 6.95 -4.46
N VAL A 50 -23.65 7.64 -4.87
CA VAL A 50 -23.12 7.58 -6.24
C VAL A 50 -21.59 7.37 -6.26
N LEU A 51 -21.02 7.09 -7.42
CA LEU A 51 -19.59 7.22 -7.70
C LEU A 51 -19.38 8.41 -8.64
N CYS A 52 -18.51 9.37 -8.29
CA CYS A 52 -18.15 10.40 -9.27
C CYS A 52 -17.31 9.79 -10.41
N PRO A 53 -17.23 10.43 -11.60
CA PRO A 53 -16.52 9.87 -12.75
C PRO A 53 -15.09 9.42 -12.46
N PHE A 54 -14.35 10.17 -11.63
CA PHE A 54 -12.99 9.80 -11.19
C PHE A 54 -12.96 8.55 -10.32
N CYS A 55 -13.85 8.48 -9.33
CA CYS A 55 -13.96 7.34 -8.42
C CYS A 55 -14.51 6.10 -9.12
N ALA A 56 -15.39 6.29 -10.11
CA ALA A 56 -15.91 5.21 -10.94
C ALA A 56 -14.80 4.61 -11.82
N ALA A 57 -13.94 5.44 -12.42
CA ALA A 57 -12.75 4.97 -13.15
C ALA A 57 -11.88 4.05 -12.29
N PHE A 58 -11.64 4.47 -11.04
CA PHE A 58 -10.86 3.70 -10.08
C PHE A 58 -11.56 2.39 -9.65
N PHE A 59 -12.85 2.46 -9.34
CA PHE A 59 -13.60 1.33 -8.78
C PHE A 59 -13.91 0.23 -9.82
N GLN A 60 -14.11 0.61 -11.07
CA GLN A 60 -14.46 -0.33 -12.15
C GLN A 60 -13.24 -1.10 -12.67
N ASP A 61 -12.04 -0.51 -12.64
CA ASP A 61 -10.83 -1.19 -13.10
C ASP A 61 -10.30 -2.17 -12.03
N GLN A 62 -10.45 -3.46 -12.33
CA GLN A 62 -10.01 -4.57 -11.47
C GLN A 62 -8.49 -4.57 -11.22
N ASN A 63 -7.69 -3.90 -12.05
CA ASN A 63 -6.24 -3.81 -11.83
C ASN A 63 -5.92 -3.10 -10.51
N PHE A 64 -6.69 -2.09 -10.09
CA PHE A 64 -6.47 -1.40 -8.82
C PHE A 64 -6.67 -2.30 -7.60
N ARG A 65 -7.48 -3.36 -7.73
CA ARG A 65 -7.66 -4.39 -6.69
C ARG A 65 -6.56 -5.46 -6.77
N ARG A 66 -6.19 -5.88 -7.98
CA ARG A 66 -5.40 -7.10 -8.22
C ARG A 66 -3.90 -6.89 -8.32
N LYS A 67 -3.43 -5.68 -8.59
CA LYS A 67 -2.01 -5.37 -8.84
C LYS A 67 -1.49 -4.34 -7.86
N ASN A 68 -0.18 -4.37 -7.63
CA ASN A 68 0.48 -3.24 -6.98
C ASN A 68 0.50 -2.06 -7.94
N TRP A 69 0.43 -0.86 -7.42
CA TRP A 69 0.48 0.32 -8.24
C TRP A 69 1.07 1.52 -7.51
N ILE A 70 1.63 2.42 -8.31
CA ILE A 70 2.06 3.75 -7.94
C ILE A 70 1.20 4.72 -8.75
N LEU A 71 0.61 5.69 -8.07
CA LEU A 71 -0.20 6.74 -8.67
C LEU A 71 0.46 8.08 -8.39
N SER A 72 0.64 8.89 -9.42
CA SER A 72 1.18 10.25 -9.34
C SER A 72 0.50 11.15 -10.37
N GLU A 73 0.94 12.39 -10.52
CA GLU A 73 0.44 13.30 -11.55
C GLU A 73 0.64 12.78 -12.99
N ASN A 74 1.61 11.88 -13.19
CA ASN A 74 1.84 11.22 -14.47
C ASN A 74 0.87 10.05 -14.75
N GLY A 75 -0.10 9.82 -13.85
CA GLY A 75 -1.06 8.72 -13.93
C GLY A 75 -0.66 7.51 -13.09
N VAL A 76 -1.28 6.37 -13.41
CA VAL A 76 -1.08 5.09 -12.71
C VAL A 76 -0.04 4.23 -13.41
N GLN A 77 0.85 3.64 -12.62
CA GLN A 77 1.78 2.61 -13.04
C GLN A 77 1.48 1.33 -12.24
N PHE A 78 1.13 0.26 -12.93
CA PHE A 78 1.00 -1.06 -12.32
C PHE A 78 2.37 -1.74 -12.33
N VAL A 79 2.84 -2.13 -11.15
CA VAL A 79 4.24 -2.49 -10.93
C VAL A 79 4.38 -3.82 -10.19
N LYS A 80 5.55 -4.45 -10.30
CA LYS A 80 5.95 -5.61 -9.52
C LYS A 80 6.43 -5.20 -8.12
N ARG A 81 6.75 -6.19 -7.28
CA ARG A 81 7.12 -5.94 -5.88
C ARG A 81 8.48 -5.25 -5.77
N GLU A 82 9.41 -5.63 -6.63
CA GLU A 82 10.78 -5.11 -6.67
C GLU A 82 10.78 -3.62 -7.04
N GLU A 83 9.89 -3.23 -7.96
CA GLU A 83 9.69 -1.84 -8.37
C GLU A 83 9.07 -0.98 -7.25
N ILE A 84 8.18 -1.56 -6.43
CA ILE A 84 7.65 -0.90 -5.22
C ILE A 84 8.76 -0.65 -4.21
N ALA A 85 9.59 -1.66 -3.93
CA ALA A 85 10.71 -1.51 -3.00
C ALA A 85 11.63 -0.35 -3.43
N ALA A 86 12.03 -0.35 -4.71
CA ALA A 86 12.83 0.71 -5.30
C ALA A 86 12.15 2.09 -5.20
N PHE A 87 10.84 2.17 -5.45
CA PHE A 87 10.09 3.42 -5.33
C PHE A 87 10.05 3.97 -3.89
N LEU A 88 9.80 3.11 -2.90
CA LEU A 88 9.67 3.49 -1.49
C LEU A 88 10.97 4.11 -0.94
N ILE A 89 12.11 3.51 -1.27
CA ILE A 89 13.44 3.98 -0.84
C ILE A 89 14.06 5.03 -1.77
N ASN A 90 13.38 5.42 -2.85
CA ASN A 90 13.88 6.46 -3.76
C ASN A 90 13.74 7.86 -3.10
N PRO A 91 14.84 8.59 -2.85
CA PRO A 91 14.77 9.95 -2.29
C PRO A 91 14.13 10.96 -3.26
N ASN A 92 14.14 10.66 -4.56
CA ASN A 92 13.63 11.54 -5.62
C ASN A 92 12.26 11.09 -6.17
N LYS A 93 11.48 10.34 -5.39
CA LYS A 93 10.12 9.93 -5.77
C LYS A 93 9.23 11.14 -6.13
N PRO A 94 8.34 11.03 -7.14
CA PRO A 94 7.44 12.10 -7.53
C PRO A 94 6.49 12.48 -6.40
N LEU A 95 6.09 13.75 -6.35
CA LEU A 95 5.04 14.26 -5.47
C LEU A 95 3.96 14.94 -6.31
N PRO A 96 2.69 14.91 -5.87
CA PRO A 96 2.13 13.98 -4.89
C PRO A 96 2.09 12.54 -5.41
N PHE A 97 1.97 11.56 -4.50
CA PHE A 97 1.80 10.15 -4.88
C PHE A 97 0.87 9.37 -3.94
N ALA A 98 0.39 8.24 -4.44
CA ALA A 98 -0.19 7.16 -3.64
C ALA A 98 0.40 5.83 -4.10
N VAL A 99 0.62 4.91 -3.17
CA VAL A 99 1.19 3.59 -3.47
C VAL A 99 0.33 2.52 -2.81
N TYR A 100 0.07 1.44 -3.53
CA TYR A 100 -0.68 0.30 -3.04
C TYR A 100 0.04 -1.01 -3.28
N ILE A 101 0.02 -1.85 -2.24
CA ILE A 101 0.66 -3.16 -2.22
C ILE A 101 -0.40 -4.20 -1.90
N THR A 102 -0.59 -5.16 -2.79
CA THR A 102 -1.53 -6.27 -2.57
C THR A 102 -0.78 -7.59 -2.43
N SER A 103 -1.18 -8.37 -1.43
CA SER A 103 -0.69 -9.73 -1.18
C SER A 103 -1.47 -10.78 -1.95
N THR A 104 -2.78 -10.60 -2.05
CA THR A 104 -3.71 -11.62 -2.58
C THR A 104 -4.41 -11.20 -3.87
N GLY A 105 -4.46 -9.90 -4.16
CA GLY A 105 -5.28 -9.32 -5.21
C GLY A 105 -6.79 -9.42 -4.97
N GLN A 106 -7.21 -9.87 -3.78
CA GLN A 106 -8.60 -10.18 -3.47
C GLN A 106 -9.31 -9.07 -2.70
N LYS A 107 -8.62 -8.21 -1.98
CA LYS A 107 -9.26 -7.14 -1.19
C LYS A 107 -8.99 -5.78 -1.82
N GLN A 108 -9.92 -4.84 -1.64
CA GLN A 108 -9.73 -3.43 -1.98
C GLN A 108 -9.06 -2.69 -0.80
N GLY A 109 -7.84 -3.07 -0.43
CA GLY A 109 -7.15 -2.50 0.74
C GLY A 109 -6.95 -0.99 0.68
N TRP A 110 -6.90 -0.44 -0.53
CA TRP A 110 -6.82 1.00 -0.81
C TRP A 110 -8.05 1.81 -0.35
N LEU A 111 -9.19 1.17 -0.04
CA LEU A 111 -10.38 1.88 0.47
C LEU A 111 -10.11 2.55 1.83
N ARG A 112 -9.42 1.86 2.73
CA ARG A 112 -9.08 2.33 4.11
C ARG A 112 -8.36 3.67 4.15
N GLY A 113 -7.63 3.99 3.08
CA GLY A 113 -6.84 5.19 2.96
C GLY A 113 -7.17 6.00 1.72
N PHE A 114 -8.36 5.86 1.13
CA PHE A 114 -8.66 6.45 -0.18
C PHE A 114 -8.48 7.98 -0.28
N ARG A 115 -8.45 8.68 0.87
CA ARG A 115 -8.18 10.13 0.96
C ARG A 115 -6.78 10.49 1.48
N ARG A 116 -5.90 9.49 1.67
CA ARG A 116 -4.53 9.64 2.16
C ARG A 116 -3.56 9.59 0.98
N ILE A 117 -3.39 10.74 0.36
CA ILE A 117 -2.33 10.99 -0.63
C ILE A 117 -1.10 11.51 0.10
N SER A 118 0.07 11.09 -0.38
CA SER A 118 1.37 11.53 0.13
C SER A 118 1.82 12.81 -0.57
N PHE A 119 2.12 13.83 0.23
CA PHE A 119 2.61 15.14 -0.22
C PHE A 119 4.04 15.46 0.29
N SER A 120 4.67 14.53 0.99
CA SER A 120 6.05 14.63 1.48
C SER A 120 6.82 13.37 1.08
N LYS A 121 8.12 13.52 0.84
CA LYS A 121 9.04 12.41 0.53
C LYS A 121 9.57 11.76 1.80
N GLU A 122 9.56 12.52 2.89
CA GLU A 122 10.06 12.22 4.23
C GLU A 122 9.01 11.53 5.08
N LYS A 123 7.72 11.90 4.93
CA LYS A 123 6.60 11.32 5.67
C LYS A 123 5.43 11.04 4.73
N PHE A 124 5.03 9.78 4.62
CA PHE A 124 4.07 9.37 3.60
C PHE A 124 3.23 8.18 4.01
N PHE A 125 2.17 7.92 3.24
CA PHE A 125 1.27 6.78 3.43
C PHE A 125 1.58 5.67 2.43
N ILE A 126 1.51 4.42 2.91
CA ILE A 126 1.55 3.20 2.11
C ILE A 126 0.23 2.46 2.30
N HIS A 127 -0.46 2.15 1.21
CA HIS A 127 -1.72 1.40 1.25
C HIS A 127 -1.46 -0.08 1.03
N THR A 128 -2.09 -0.94 1.82
CA THR A 128 -1.94 -2.40 1.69
C THR A 128 -3.25 -3.14 1.96
N ASP A 129 -3.37 -4.37 1.44
CA ASP A 129 -4.50 -5.26 1.77
C ASP A 129 -4.32 -6.11 3.04
N PHE A 130 -3.13 -6.08 3.64
CA PHE A 130 -2.77 -6.86 4.83
C PHE A 130 -2.56 -5.98 6.07
N ALA A 131 -1.94 -4.81 5.96
CA ALA A 131 -1.66 -3.89 7.07
C ALA A 131 -2.52 -2.61 7.03
N GLY A 132 -3.36 -2.41 6.01
CA GLY A 132 -4.18 -1.22 5.83
C GLY A 132 -3.40 -0.01 5.32
N CYS A 133 -3.75 1.19 5.77
CA CYS A 133 -3.06 2.43 5.41
C CYS A 133 -2.03 2.77 6.50
N VAL A 134 -0.74 2.60 6.16
CA VAL A 134 0.38 2.76 7.09
C VAL A 134 1.03 4.12 6.86
N PHE A 135 1.21 4.89 7.93
CA PHE A 135 2.01 6.12 7.90
C PHE A 135 3.45 5.78 8.26
N THR A 136 4.41 6.27 7.49
CA THR A 136 5.83 5.93 7.65
C THR A 136 6.71 7.14 7.44
N GLU A 137 7.93 7.06 7.99
CA GLU A 137 8.99 8.02 7.76
C GLU A 137 10.08 7.40 6.86
N PHE A 138 10.60 8.19 5.93
CA PHE A 138 11.55 7.73 4.91
C PHE A 138 12.80 7.09 5.52
N GLN A 139 13.38 7.73 6.54
CA GLN A 139 14.61 7.25 7.18
C GLN A 139 14.39 5.94 7.93
N GLU A 140 13.25 5.81 8.62
CA GLU A 140 12.85 4.55 9.26
C GLU A 140 12.71 3.45 8.21
N LEU A 141 12.00 3.72 7.11
CA LEU A 141 11.78 2.72 6.08
C LEU A 141 13.08 2.27 5.41
N VAL A 142 13.99 3.21 5.08
CA VAL A 142 15.32 2.90 4.53
C VAL A 142 16.11 2.00 5.49
N TYR A 143 16.10 2.32 6.79
CA TYR A 143 16.77 1.53 7.81
C TYR A 143 16.21 0.10 7.89
N LEU A 144 14.89 -0.04 7.90
CA LEU A 144 14.25 -1.36 7.91
C LEU A 144 14.58 -2.16 6.64
N PHE A 145 14.59 -1.53 5.46
CA PHE A 145 15.03 -2.17 4.22
C PHE A 145 16.48 -2.66 4.31
N GLU A 146 17.38 -1.84 4.85
CA GLU A 146 18.79 -2.21 5.01
C GLU A 146 18.95 -3.48 5.86
N ILE A 147 18.29 -3.54 7.03
CA ILE A 147 18.34 -4.71 7.90
C ILE A 147 17.74 -5.93 7.20
N ALA A 148 16.55 -5.77 6.61
CA ALA A 148 15.81 -6.89 6.04
C ALA A 148 16.52 -7.46 4.81
N SER A 149 17.09 -6.61 3.95
CA SER A 149 17.91 -7.02 2.80
C SER A 149 19.18 -7.75 3.24
N LYS A 150 19.91 -7.23 4.24
CA LYS A 150 21.10 -7.91 4.80
C LYS A 150 20.78 -9.32 5.29
N LEU A 151 19.66 -9.49 6.01
CA LEU A 151 19.26 -10.80 6.50
C LEU A 151 18.75 -11.72 5.38
N HIS A 152 18.04 -11.17 4.39
CA HIS A 152 17.60 -11.92 3.22
C HIS A 152 18.80 -12.43 2.40
N GLU A 153 19.85 -11.63 2.21
CA GLU A 153 21.11 -12.06 1.56
C GLU A 153 21.79 -13.20 2.32
N GLN A 154 21.67 -13.21 3.65
CA GLN A 154 22.09 -14.33 4.49
C GLN A 154 21.11 -15.51 4.47
N LYS A 155 20.14 -15.54 3.55
CA LYS A 155 19.14 -16.60 3.40
C LYS A 155 18.26 -16.81 4.64
N VAL A 156 18.08 -15.77 5.46
CA VAL A 156 17.03 -15.79 6.49
C VAL A 156 15.68 -15.71 5.77
N SER A 157 14.77 -16.62 6.08
CA SER A 157 13.50 -16.69 5.34
C SER A 157 12.58 -15.52 5.69
N LYS A 158 11.72 -15.12 4.74
CA LYS A 158 10.67 -14.11 5.00
C LYS A 158 9.75 -14.51 6.15
N THR A 159 9.50 -15.81 6.34
CA THR A 159 8.69 -16.31 7.45
C THR A 159 9.36 -16.02 8.78
N GLU A 160 10.64 -16.36 8.93
CA GLU A 160 11.41 -16.06 10.15
C GLU A 160 11.51 -14.56 10.40
N LEU A 161 11.71 -13.74 9.35
CA LEU A 161 11.70 -12.28 9.49
C LEU A 161 10.34 -11.75 9.97
N LYS A 162 9.23 -12.32 9.49
CA LYS A 162 7.88 -11.92 9.91
C LYS A 162 7.55 -12.33 11.33
N THR A 163 7.96 -13.52 11.76
CA THR A 163 7.62 -14.05 13.09
C THR A 163 8.63 -13.65 14.17
N GLY A 164 9.87 -13.34 13.79
CA GLY A 164 10.99 -13.19 14.74
C GLY A 164 11.43 -14.51 15.38
N GLU A 165 10.84 -15.63 14.96
CA GLU A 165 11.17 -16.97 15.43
C GLU A 165 12.24 -17.57 14.51
N PHE A 166 13.50 -17.37 14.87
CA PHE A 166 14.62 -17.87 14.10
C PHE A 166 14.98 -19.29 14.51
N SER A 167 15.24 -20.16 13.53
CA SER A 167 15.71 -21.51 13.81
C SER A 167 17.10 -21.51 14.47
N MET A 168 17.44 -22.60 15.17
CA MET A 168 18.79 -22.79 15.71
C MET A 168 19.88 -22.75 14.61
N SER A 169 19.54 -23.23 13.40
CA SER A 169 20.44 -23.16 12.25
C SER A 169 20.71 -21.71 11.83
N THR A 170 19.66 -20.88 11.78
CA THR A 170 19.75 -19.44 11.48
C THR A 170 20.58 -18.70 12.52
N TYR A 171 20.37 -18.98 13.81
CA TYR A 171 21.17 -18.40 14.89
C TYR A 171 22.63 -18.79 14.83
N ARG A 172 22.93 -20.07 14.63
CA ARG A 172 24.31 -20.57 14.48
C ARG A 172 25.02 -19.86 13.33
N LYS A 173 24.36 -19.76 12.17
CA LYS A 173 24.86 -19.02 11.01
C LYS A 173 25.06 -17.53 11.34
N GLY A 174 24.16 -16.95 12.13
CA GLY A 174 24.25 -15.58 12.63
C GLY A 174 25.50 -15.34 13.46
N ILE A 175 25.88 -16.28 14.33
CA ILE A 175 27.10 -16.20 15.13
C ILE A 175 28.33 -16.36 14.24
N GLU A 176 28.36 -17.41 13.41
CA GLU A 176 29.48 -17.73 12.51
C GLU A 176 29.78 -16.60 11.52
N LYS A 177 28.75 -15.88 11.06
CA LYS A 177 28.87 -14.79 10.07
C LYS A 177 28.71 -13.38 10.65
N GLY A 178 28.60 -13.25 11.97
CA GLY A 178 28.55 -11.95 12.66
C GLY A 178 27.27 -11.12 12.48
N PHE A 179 26.12 -11.73 12.19
CA PHE A 179 24.82 -11.05 12.09
C PHE A 179 23.82 -11.43 13.19
N ALA A 180 24.23 -12.17 14.23
CA ALA A 180 23.35 -12.56 15.33
C ALA A 180 22.64 -11.36 15.99
N ASN A 181 23.35 -10.24 16.18
CA ASN A 181 22.77 -9.02 16.76
C ASN A 181 21.62 -8.46 15.90
N LEU A 182 21.69 -8.60 14.56
CA LEU A 182 20.61 -8.16 13.67
C LEU A 182 19.35 -9.03 13.83
N LEU A 183 19.52 -10.34 14.13
CA LEU A 183 18.37 -11.21 14.41
C LEU A 183 17.62 -10.74 15.67
N ASP A 184 18.35 -10.42 16.73
CA ASP A 184 17.74 -9.91 17.96
C ASP A 184 17.17 -8.50 17.80
N GLU A 185 17.77 -7.70 16.92
CA GLU A 185 17.22 -6.40 16.58
C GLU A 185 15.88 -6.50 15.84
N VAL A 186 15.77 -7.39 14.85
CA VAL A 186 14.53 -7.59 14.08
C VAL A 186 13.33 -7.89 14.95
N LYS A 187 13.51 -8.60 16.07
CA LYS A 187 12.42 -8.91 17.01
C LYS A 187 11.70 -7.66 17.53
N LYS A 188 12.36 -6.51 17.56
CA LYS A 188 11.75 -5.22 17.97
C LYS A 188 10.73 -4.70 16.95
N TYR A 189 10.89 -5.07 15.67
CA TYR A 189 10.08 -4.62 14.56
C TYR A 189 9.00 -5.63 14.14
N VAL A 190 9.06 -6.86 14.64
CA VAL A 190 8.02 -7.87 14.43
C VAL A 190 6.65 -7.30 14.82
N SER A 191 5.65 -7.60 13.99
CA SER A 191 4.28 -7.07 14.10
C SER A 191 4.12 -5.55 13.90
N GLN A 192 5.20 -4.82 13.58
CA GLN A 192 5.06 -3.43 13.15
C GLN A 192 4.65 -3.39 11.67
N PRO A 193 3.65 -2.57 11.29
CA PRO A 193 3.18 -2.49 9.91
C PRO A 193 4.27 -2.15 8.88
N ASN A 194 5.20 -1.25 9.22
CA ASN A 194 6.33 -0.89 8.35
C ASN A 194 7.23 -2.10 8.08
N TRP A 195 7.48 -2.92 9.10
CA TRP A 195 8.27 -4.15 8.96
C TRP A 195 7.57 -5.19 8.09
N GLU A 196 6.26 -5.40 8.29
CA GLU A 196 5.49 -6.31 7.44
C GLU A 196 5.53 -5.91 5.96
N ILE A 197 5.45 -4.61 5.68
CA ILE A 197 5.59 -4.07 4.32
C ILE A 197 6.97 -4.40 3.75
N VAL A 198 8.03 -4.07 4.48
CA VAL A 198 9.41 -4.29 4.05
C VAL A 198 9.65 -5.77 3.76
N VAL A 199 9.35 -6.67 4.70
CA VAL A 199 9.57 -8.11 4.52
C VAL A 199 8.73 -8.68 3.36
N TYR A 200 7.58 -8.10 3.08
CA TYR A 200 6.76 -8.52 1.93
C TYR A 200 7.42 -8.18 0.58
N VAL A 201 8.01 -6.98 0.45
CA VAL A 201 8.50 -6.45 -0.84
C VAL A 201 9.99 -6.71 -1.13
N ILE A 202 10.81 -7.05 -0.14
CA ILE A 202 12.21 -7.50 -0.35
C ILE A 202 12.31 -8.83 -1.08
#